data_AF-A0A2G0VLF5-F1
#
_entry.id   AF-A0A2G0VLF5-F1
#
_cell.length_a   1.000
_cell.length_b   1.000
_cell.length_c   1.000
_cell.angle_alpha   90.00
_cell.angle_beta   90.00
_cell.angle_gamma   90.00
#
_symmetry.space_group_name_H-M   'P 1'
#
loop_
_entity.id
_entity.type
_entity.pdbx_description
1 polymer ?
#
loop_
_entity_poly.entity_id
_entity_poly.type
_entity_poly.pdbx_seq_one_letter_code
_entity_poly.pdbx_strand_id
1 'polypeptide(L)'
;MQLSALTLDRVNRPGSSSGGCTVTERNYLDFRIDGCSVLNILTSTDGTHSDFMTPFVSGFPQQHQTFVADLLCRDLPEGGAARVIIYICPECGDIGCGAYSVEIERSDIGIVWGSFAYENGYESPLPISDIGPFLFDPDEYKRIIIEAPALC
;
A
#
# COMPACT_ATOMS: atom_id res chain seq x y z
N MET A 1 -4.34 0.27 22.78
CA MET A 1 -4.67 -0.30 21.46
C MET A 1 -4.04 -1.69 21.39
N GLN A 2 -4.68 -2.64 20.70
CA GLN A 2 -4.10 -3.95 20.45
C GLN A 2 -3.18 -3.87 19.22
N LEU A 3 -2.10 -4.65 19.21
CA LEU A 3 -1.24 -4.76 18.03
C LEU A 3 -1.94 -5.56 16.94
N SER A 4 -1.91 -5.04 15.72
CA SER A 4 -2.30 -5.75 14.51
C SER A 4 -1.10 -6.48 13.90
N ALA A 5 -1.34 -7.60 13.25
CA ALA A 5 -0.32 -8.35 12.53
C ALA A 5 -0.27 -7.90 11.06
N LEU A 6 0.89 -7.42 10.60
CA LEU A 6 1.12 -7.14 9.18
C LEU A 6 1.73 -8.37 8.50
N THR A 7 1.26 -8.72 7.32
CA THR A 7 1.94 -9.69 6.43
C THR A 7 1.89 -9.23 4.98
N LEU A 8 2.74 -9.84 4.14
CA LEU A 8 2.79 -9.59 2.70
C LEU A 8 2.47 -10.88 1.94
N ASP A 9 1.44 -10.85 1.09
CA ASP A 9 1.02 -12.00 0.28
C ASP A 9 1.36 -11.77 -1.20
N ARG A 10 1.88 -12.79 -1.88
CA ARG A 10 2.10 -12.71 -3.33
C ARG A 10 0.77 -12.78 -4.07
N VAL A 11 0.56 -11.81 -4.96
CA VAL A 11 -0.62 -11.75 -5.83
C VAL A 11 -0.18 -11.74 -7.29
N ASN A 12 -0.82 -12.58 -8.10
CA ASN A 12 -0.75 -12.53 -9.55
C ASN A 12 -2.03 -11.88 -10.09
N ARG A 13 -1.89 -10.72 -10.73
CA ARG A 13 -2.92 -10.11 -11.56
C ARG A 13 -2.74 -10.64 -12.98
N PRO A 14 -3.65 -11.47 -13.50
CA PRO A 14 -3.48 -12.09 -14.80
C PRO A 14 -3.56 -11.04 -15.92
N GLY A 15 -2.70 -11.19 -16.92
CA GLY A 15 -2.79 -10.42 -18.16
C GLY A 15 -3.88 -10.94 -19.08
N SER A 16 -4.42 -10.07 -19.92
CA SER A 16 -5.34 -10.48 -20.99
C SER A 16 -5.28 -9.56 -22.20
N SER A 17 -5.74 -10.04 -23.35
CA SER A 17 -5.95 -9.23 -24.55
C SER A 17 -7.26 -9.66 -25.20
N SER A 18 -8.24 -8.76 -25.20
CA SER A 18 -9.59 -9.04 -25.71
C SER A 18 -10.22 -7.78 -26.27
N GLY A 19 -10.81 -7.89 -27.47
CA GLY A 19 -11.55 -6.77 -28.08
C GLY A 19 -10.72 -5.50 -28.36
N GLY A 20 -9.39 -5.62 -28.48
CA GLY A 20 -8.49 -4.47 -28.62
C GLY A 20 -8.09 -3.80 -27.30
N CYS A 21 -8.55 -4.31 -26.16
CA CYS A 21 -8.11 -3.90 -24.83
C CYS A 21 -7.06 -4.89 -24.30
N THR A 22 -5.98 -4.36 -23.74
CA THR A 22 -4.92 -5.15 -23.09
C THR A 22 -4.88 -4.86 -21.60
N VAL A 23 -4.73 -5.92 -20.81
CA VAL A 23 -4.53 -5.88 -19.37
C VAL A 23 -3.14 -6.46 -19.11
N THR A 24 -2.27 -5.69 -18.47
CA THR A 24 -0.89 -6.14 -18.27
C THR A 24 -0.77 -7.10 -17.08
N GLU A 25 -0.11 -8.24 -17.26
CA GLU A 25 0.15 -9.14 -16.14
C GLU A 25 1.06 -8.47 -15.09
N ARG A 26 0.75 -8.68 -13.80
CA ARG A 26 1.56 -8.19 -12.68
C ARG A 26 1.69 -9.26 -11.60
N ASN A 27 2.89 -9.39 -11.06
CA ASN A 27 3.16 -10.09 -9.81
C ASN A 27 3.59 -9.05 -8.78
N TYR A 28 2.87 -8.95 -7.67
CA TYR A 28 3.13 -7.97 -6.61
C TYR A 28 2.90 -8.55 -5.21
N LEU A 29 3.26 -7.79 -4.17
CA LEU A 29 2.97 -8.14 -2.78
C LEU A 29 1.81 -7.30 -2.23
N ASP A 30 0.71 -7.93 -1.83
CA ASP A 30 -0.41 -7.27 -1.17
C ASP A 30 -0.19 -7.19 0.36
N PHE A 31 -0.62 -6.09 0.98
CA PHE A 31 -0.62 -5.97 2.43
C PHE A 31 -1.80 -6.71 3.04
N ARG A 32 -1.55 -7.42 4.13
CA ARG A 32 -2.61 -7.97 4.98
C ARG A 32 -2.45 -7.51 6.41
N ILE A 33 -3.56 -7.08 6.99
CA ILE A 33 -3.64 -6.69 8.39
C ILE A 33 -4.60 -7.67 9.06
N ASP A 34 -4.11 -8.37 10.08
CA ASP A 34 -4.86 -9.39 10.81
C ASP A 34 -5.44 -10.47 9.86
N GLY A 35 -4.69 -10.79 8.80
CA GLY A 35 -5.08 -11.77 7.79
C GLY A 35 -6.05 -11.24 6.72
N CYS A 36 -6.46 -9.97 6.75
CA CYS A 36 -7.34 -9.36 5.75
C CYS A 36 -6.56 -8.50 4.76
N SER A 37 -6.78 -8.68 3.45
CA SER A 37 -6.19 -7.83 2.40
C SER A 37 -6.62 -6.38 2.58
N VAL A 38 -5.64 -5.47 2.66
CA VAL A 38 -5.92 -4.04 2.82
C VAL A 38 -6.62 -3.48 1.58
N LEU A 39 -6.23 -3.92 0.38
CA LEU A 39 -6.91 -3.54 -0.86
C LEU A 39 -8.39 -3.93 -0.85
N ASN A 40 -8.72 -5.14 -0.39
CA ASN A 40 -10.11 -5.57 -0.28
C ASN A 40 -10.90 -4.75 0.75
N ILE A 41 -10.29 -4.41 1.89
CA ILE A 41 -10.93 -3.54 2.90
C ILE A 41 -11.23 -2.17 2.29
N LEU A 42 -10.25 -1.55 1.63
CA LEU A 42 -10.38 -0.22 1.04
C LEU A 42 -11.50 -0.18 -0.02
N THR A 43 -11.45 -1.11 -0.97
CA THR A 43 -12.37 -1.16 -2.12
C THR A 43 -13.80 -1.56 -1.73
N SER A 44 -13.94 -2.35 -0.66
CA SER A 44 -15.27 -2.64 -0.09
C SER A 44 -15.89 -1.44 0.62
N THR A 45 -15.06 -0.47 1.03
CA THR A 45 -15.49 0.69 1.81
C THR A 45 -15.78 1.90 0.93
N ASP A 46 -14.93 2.17 -0.07
CA ASP A 46 -15.07 3.34 -0.95
C ASP A 46 -15.94 3.09 -2.20
N GLY A 47 -16.14 1.82 -2.58
CA GLY A 47 -16.91 1.44 -3.75
C GLY A 47 -16.19 1.62 -5.09
N THR A 48 -14.88 1.90 -5.10
CA THR A 48 -14.04 2.01 -6.30
C THR A 48 -13.68 0.61 -6.83
N HIS A 49 -13.15 0.53 -8.07
CA HIS A 49 -12.66 -0.74 -8.61
C HIS A 49 -11.46 -1.26 -7.81
N SER A 50 -11.34 -2.59 -7.68
CA SER A 50 -10.28 -3.24 -6.92
C SER A 50 -8.99 -3.50 -7.72
N ASP A 51 -8.80 -2.78 -8.82
CA ASP A 51 -7.71 -3.04 -9.76
C ASP A 51 -6.51 -2.13 -9.48
N PHE A 52 -5.89 -2.36 -8.32
CA PHE A 52 -4.68 -1.68 -7.88
C PHE A 52 -3.63 -2.69 -7.45
N MET A 53 -2.38 -2.24 -7.35
CA MET A 53 -1.27 -3.05 -6.83
C MET A 53 -0.36 -2.20 -5.95
N THR A 54 0.37 -2.83 -5.04
CA THR A 54 1.43 -2.12 -4.33
C THR A 54 2.62 -1.89 -5.27
N PRO A 55 3.46 -0.88 -4.99
CA PRO A 55 4.76 -0.72 -5.66
C PRO A 55 5.77 -1.87 -5.43
N PHE A 56 5.45 -2.89 -4.61
CA PHE A 56 6.23 -4.13 -4.51
C PHE A 56 5.97 -5.06 -5.69
N VAL A 57 6.28 -4.61 -6.90
CA VAL A 57 5.98 -5.29 -8.16
C VAL A 57 7.24 -5.83 -8.84
N SER A 58 7.10 -6.99 -9.51
CA SER A 58 8.17 -7.67 -10.25
C SER A 58 8.77 -6.79 -11.36
N GLY A 59 10.10 -6.76 -11.46
CA GLY A 59 10.81 -6.02 -12.51
C GLY A 59 11.05 -4.52 -12.24
N PHE A 60 10.68 -4.01 -11.06
CA PHE A 60 10.82 -2.58 -10.70
C PHE A 60 11.63 -2.37 -9.40
N PRO A 61 12.94 -2.71 -9.38
CA PRO A 61 13.74 -2.70 -8.15
C PRO A 61 13.96 -1.31 -7.55
N GLN A 62 13.99 -0.25 -8.36
CA GLN A 62 14.18 1.11 -7.87
C GLN A 62 12.93 1.61 -7.14
N GLN A 63 11.76 1.40 -7.73
CA GLN A 63 10.46 1.69 -7.13
C GLN A 63 10.26 0.91 -5.84
N HIS A 64 10.65 -0.36 -5.82
CA HIS A 64 10.64 -1.18 -4.61
C HIS A 64 11.48 -0.53 -3.50
N GLN A 65 12.72 -0.12 -3.78
CA GLN A 65 13.61 0.48 -2.77
C GLN A 65 13.11 1.82 -2.23
N THR A 66 12.58 2.68 -3.11
CA THR A 66 11.94 3.94 -2.72
C THR A 66 10.73 3.66 -1.83
N PHE A 67 9.87 2.72 -2.22
CA PHE A 67 8.68 2.38 -1.45
C PHE A 67 9.01 1.80 -0.07
N VAL A 68 10.05 0.96 0.05
CA VAL A 68 10.59 0.54 1.36
C VAL A 68 11.00 1.74 2.21
N ALA A 69 11.63 2.76 1.62
CA ALA A 69 12.04 3.96 2.37
C ALA A 69 10.83 4.75 2.88
N ASP A 70 9.83 4.94 2.03
CA ASP A 70 8.61 5.69 2.32
C ASP A 70 7.81 5.01 3.45
N LEU A 71 7.58 3.70 3.33
CA LEU A 71 6.87 2.90 4.33
C LEU A 71 7.56 2.88 5.69
N LEU A 72 8.89 2.94 5.70
CA LEU A 72 9.64 3.01 6.93
C LEU A 72 9.63 4.43 7.52
N CYS A 73 9.24 5.47 6.78
CA CYS A 73 9.35 6.87 7.18
C CYS A 73 10.80 7.27 7.55
N ARG A 74 11.79 6.78 6.81
CA ARG A 74 13.23 6.92 7.18
C ARG A 74 13.66 8.36 7.47
N ASP A 75 13.09 9.33 6.80
CA ASP A 75 13.48 10.75 6.89
C ASP A 75 12.63 11.58 7.87
N LEU A 76 11.68 10.97 8.59
CA LEU A 76 10.84 11.67 9.55
C LEU A 76 11.42 11.66 10.98
N PRO A 77 11.31 12.77 11.73
CA PRO A 77 11.59 12.79 13.16
C PRO A 77 10.59 11.91 13.94
N GLU A 78 10.95 11.54 15.17
CA GLU A 78 10.02 10.86 16.08
C GLU A 78 8.75 11.71 16.31
N GLY A 79 7.57 11.08 16.31
CA GLY A 79 6.28 11.75 16.33
C GLY A 79 5.85 12.36 14.97
N GLY A 80 6.66 12.18 13.93
CA GLY A 80 6.32 12.59 12.57
C GLY A 80 5.37 11.60 11.89
N ALA A 81 4.50 12.13 11.03
CA ALA A 81 3.62 11.38 10.15
C ALA A 81 3.90 11.72 8.69
N ALA A 82 3.87 10.72 7.80
CA ALA A 82 3.98 10.91 6.36
C ALA A 82 2.83 10.20 5.65
N ARG A 83 2.29 10.84 4.62
CA ARG A 83 1.36 10.19 3.70
C ARG A 83 2.12 9.41 2.65
N VAL A 84 1.81 8.14 2.52
CA VAL A 84 2.47 7.22 1.60
C VAL A 84 1.43 6.57 0.70
N ILE A 85 1.65 6.61 -0.61
CA ILE A 85 0.83 5.88 -1.58
C ILE A 85 1.19 4.40 -1.48
N ILE A 86 0.22 3.57 -1.08
CA ILE A 86 0.42 2.13 -0.84
C ILE A 86 -0.18 1.26 -1.95
N TYR A 87 -1.10 1.79 -2.74
CA TYR A 87 -1.66 1.11 -3.92
C TYR A 87 -1.77 2.08 -5.09
N ILE A 88 -1.43 1.62 -6.29
CA ILE A 88 -1.41 2.43 -7.50
C ILE A 88 -1.86 1.61 -8.72
N CYS A 89 -2.21 2.30 -9.80
CA CYS A 89 -2.68 1.68 -11.03
C CYS A 89 -1.66 0.67 -11.60
N PRO A 90 -2.06 -0.59 -11.88
CA PRO A 90 -1.15 -1.63 -12.37
C PRO A 90 -0.68 -1.41 -13.81
N GLU A 91 -1.40 -0.60 -14.59
CA GLU A 91 -1.07 -0.35 -15.99
C GLU A 91 0.02 0.71 -16.15
N CYS A 92 -0.15 1.87 -15.51
CA CYS A 92 0.74 3.02 -15.68
C CYS A 92 1.64 3.32 -14.47
N GLY A 93 1.29 2.83 -13.27
CA GLY A 93 2.00 3.19 -12.03
C GLY A 93 1.90 4.68 -11.68
N ASP A 94 0.86 5.37 -12.17
CA ASP A 94 0.66 6.81 -11.99
C ASP A 94 -0.58 7.09 -11.12
N ILE A 95 -0.46 8.10 -10.27
CA ILE A 95 -1.53 8.55 -9.36
C ILE A 95 -2.76 9.07 -10.11
N GLY A 96 -2.59 9.61 -11.33
CA GLY A 96 -3.68 10.15 -12.14
C GLY A 96 -4.75 9.13 -12.51
N CYS A 97 -4.42 7.84 -12.47
CA CYS A 97 -5.37 6.74 -12.65
C CYS A 97 -6.03 6.27 -11.34
N GLY A 98 -5.74 6.93 -10.23
CA GLY A 98 -6.16 6.54 -8.89
C GLY A 98 -5.03 5.89 -8.09
N ALA A 99 -5.05 6.14 -6.80
CA ALA A 99 -4.15 5.55 -5.82
C ALA A 99 -4.84 5.51 -4.44
N TYR A 100 -4.42 4.56 -3.60
CA TYR A 100 -4.72 4.61 -2.18
C TYR A 100 -3.48 4.99 -1.40
N SER A 101 -3.65 5.88 -0.44
CA SER A 101 -2.61 6.29 0.48
C SER A 101 -3.02 6.05 1.93
N VAL A 102 -2.01 6.05 2.79
CA VAL A 102 -2.16 5.94 4.23
C VAL A 102 -1.23 6.92 4.90
N GLU A 103 -1.64 7.47 6.04
CA GLU A 103 -0.76 8.22 6.90
C GLU A 103 -0.06 7.25 7.86
N ILE A 104 1.27 7.25 7.81
CA ILE A 104 2.13 6.42 8.63
C ILE A 104 2.78 7.32 9.67
N GLU A 105 2.42 7.11 10.93
CA GLU A 105 2.98 7.82 12.08
C GLU A 105 3.93 6.91 12.86
N ARG A 106 5.10 7.44 13.23
CA ARG A 106 5.99 6.82 14.22
C ARG A 106 5.67 7.41 15.59
N SER A 107 5.04 6.62 16.44
CA SER A 107 4.68 7.01 17.81
C SER A 107 5.51 6.24 18.84
N ASP A 108 5.47 6.70 20.10
CA ASP A 108 6.15 6.04 21.22
C ASP A 108 5.68 4.59 21.47
N ILE A 109 4.48 4.25 20.98
CA ILE A 109 3.84 2.95 21.20
C ILE A 109 3.90 2.01 19.98
N GLY A 110 4.40 2.49 18.84
CA GLY A 110 4.45 1.70 17.61
C GLY A 110 4.38 2.51 16.32
N ILE A 111 4.29 1.79 15.20
CA ILE A 111 3.97 2.36 13.89
C ILE A 111 2.45 2.36 13.73
N VAL A 112 1.86 3.50 13.42
CA VAL A 112 0.41 3.63 13.24
C VAL A 112 0.11 3.89 11.77
N TRP A 113 -0.76 3.07 11.19
CA TRP A 113 -1.39 3.34 9.90
C TRP A 113 -2.80 3.88 10.16
N GLY A 114 -3.07 5.08 9.66
CA GLY A 114 -4.36 5.74 9.80
C GLY A 114 -4.66 6.67 8.64
N SER A 115 -5.80 7.36 8.73
CA SER A 115 -6.19 8.41 7.77
C SER A 115 -6.07 7.97 6.30
N PHE A 116 -6.54 6.76 5.99
CA PHE A 116 -6.53 6.23 4.63
C PHE A 116 -7.31 7.13 3.69
N ALA A 117 -6.83 7.26 2.46
CA ALA A 117 -7.47 8.11 1.46
C ALA A 117 -7.32 7.54 0.05
N TYR A 118 -8.28 7.90 -0.80
CA TYR A 118 -8.17 7.78 -2.25
C TYR A 118 -7.60 9.09 -2.82
N GLU A 119 -6.66 8.97 -3.75
CA GLU A 119 -6.00 10.10 -4.40
C GLU A 119 -5.96 9.93 -5.91
N ASN A 120 -6.07 11.04 -6.65
CA ASN A 120 -5.91 11.06 -8.10
C ASN A 120 -4.96 12.15 -8.60
N GLY A 121 -4.30 12.88 -7.69
CA GLY A 121 -3.37 13.96 -8.02
C GLY A 121 -4.02 15.25 -8.58
N TYR A 122 -5.33 15.25 -8.81
CA TYR A 122 -6.08 16.41 -9.30
C TYR A 122 -6.90 17.09 -8.21
N GLU A 123 -7.39 16.30 -7.25
CA GLU A 123 -8.23 16.74 -6.14
C GLU A 123 -7.51 16.52 -4.80
N SER A 124 -8.04 17.12 -3.74
CA SER A 124 -7.56 16.82 -2.38
C SER A 124 -7.83 15.34 -2.04
N PRO A 125 -6.95 14.67 -1.26
CA PRO A 125 -7.16 13.29 -0.86
C PRO A 125 -8.54 13.07 -0.25
N LEU A 126 -9.28 12.10 -0.78
CA LEU A 126 -10.62 11.75 -0.33
C LEU A 126 -10.52 10.74 0.83
N PRO A 127 -10.85 11.10 2.07
CA PRO A 127 -10.69 10.20 3.21
C PRO A 127 -11.62 9.00 3.11
N ILE A 128 -11.10 7.82 3.45
CA ILE A 128 -11.86 6.58 3.56
C ILE A 128 -12.11 6.35 5.04
N SER A 129 -13.37 6.43 5.45
CA SER A 129 -13.79 6.26 6.85
C SER A 129 -13.86 4.78 7.23
N ASP A 130 -13.99 4.48 8.52
CA ASP A 130 -14.22 3.12 9.05
C ASP A 130 -13.10 2.10 8.79
N ILE A 131 -11.88 2.57 8.52
CA ILE A 131 -10.67 1.75 8.41
C ILE A 131 -9.57 2.25 9.37
N GLY A 132 -9.02 1.32 10.16
CA GLY A 132 -7.98 1.62 11.13
C GLY A 132 -8.46 2.50 12.30
N PRO A 133 -7.53 3.12 13.06
CA PRO A 133 -6.08 3.00 12.90
C PRO A 133 -5.59 1.59 13.23
N PHE A 134 -4.49 1.18 12.60
CA PHE A 134 -3.80 -0.07 12.88
C PHE A 134 -2.46 0.23 13.56
N LEU A 135 -2.21 -0.41 14.69
CA LEU A 135 -0.98 -0.25 15.46
C LEU A 135 -0.09 -1.48 15.25
N PHE A 136 1.14 -1.27 14.84
CA PHE A 136 2.12 -2.33 14.61
C PHE A 136 3.30 -2.23 15.57
N ASP A 137 3.87 -3.38 15.91
CA ASP A 137 5.16 -3.46 16.57
C ASP A 137 6.25 -2.91 15.63
N PRO A 138 7.09 -1.94 16.06
CA PRO A 138 8.09 -1.31 15.19
C PRO A 138 9.10 -2.28 14.60
N ASP A 139 9.58 -3.24 15.39
CA ASP A 139 10.62 -4.17 14.97
C ASP A 139 10.07 -5.19 13.99
N GLU A 140 8.85 -5.68 14.23
CA GLU A 140 8.15 -6.57 13.31
C GLU A 140 7.78 -5.88 11.99
N TYR A 141 7.19 -4.68 12.06
CA TYR A 141 6.89 -3.88 10.89
C TYR A 141 8.14 -3.65 10.04
N LYS A 142 9.23 -3.17 10.66
CA LYS A 142 10.48 -2.89 9.96
C LYS A 142 11.06 -4.13 9.30
N ARG A 143 11.02 -5.28 9.99
CA ARG A 143 11.49 -6.55 9.43
C ARG A 143 10.71 -6.94 8.19
N ILE A 144 9.38 -6.94 8.27
CA ILE A 144 8.50 -7.31 7.14
C ILE A 144 8.74 -6.41 5.93
N ILE A 145 8.85 -5.09 6.15
CA ILE A 145 9.04 -4.14 5.06
C ILE A 145 10.45 -4.25 4.44
N ILE A 146 11.49 -4.49 5.23
CA ILE A 146 12.87 -4.67 4.72
C ILE A 146 13.04 -6.01 4.00
N GLU A 147 12.41 -7.07 4.52
CA GLU A 147 12.51 -8.43 3.98
C GLU A 147 11.49 -8.70 2.87
N ALA A 148 10.68 -7.69 2.49
CA ALA A 148 9.77 -7.78 1.36
C ALA A 148 10.52 -8.28 0.12
N PRO A 149 10.21 -9.46 -0.43
CA PRO A 149 11.00 -10.04 -1.50
C PRO A 149 10.89 -9.19 -2.76
N ALA A 150 12.03 -8.84 -3.36
CA ALA A 150 12.05 -8.39 -4.74
C ALA A 150 11.57 -9.54 -5.63
N LEU A 151 10.40 -9.36 -6.25
CA LEU A 151 9.89 -10.33 -7.20
C LEU A 151 10.73 -10.22 -8.49
N CYS A 152 11.23 -11.38 -8.94
CA CYS A 152 12.01 -11.51 -10.19
C CYS A 152 11.04 -11.73 -11.36
#